data_AF-A0AAP3NME7-F1
#
_entry.id   AF-A0AAP3NME7-F1
#
_cell.length_a   1.000
_cell.length_b   1.000
_cell.length_c   1.000
_cell.angle_alpha   90.00
_cell.angle_beta   90.00
_cell.angle_gamma   90.00
#
_symmetry.space_group_name_H-M   'P 1'
#
loop_
_entity.id
_entity.type
_entity.pdbx_description
1 polymer ?
#
loop_
_entity_poly.entity_id
_entity_poly.type
_entity_poly.pdbx_seq_one_letter_code
_entity_poly.pdbx_strand_id
1 'polypeptide(L)'
;MDIIRNDKIVEIKDMLFDKLKQDISFLEKRITIQERSVSNWKYATDEFYTLIPFEKELNKMKKGRILKNIQFDERFASPYIFSFGFSKEEKLLLTQHSLGKDFGIISQVYDYHNSGCIEYFILRSYPSKKYNSKLVSIGILFQINDLLQAHVCVSDNKHNWSTTAYHVGNENKVDKIFRYASGWNNQTEYDLEYVDNKLNKIKIGNVVWWKSKK
;
A
#
# COMPACT_ATOMS: atom_id res chain seq x y z
N MET A 1 4.96 -8.72 -20.76
CA MET A 1 4.13 -7.50 -20.95
C MET A 1 4.99 -6.30 -20.60
N ASP A 2 5.00 -5.23 -21.40
CA ASP A 2 5.66 -3.97 -21.03
C ASP A 2 4.70 -3.11 -20.19
N ILE A 3 4.93 -3.04 -18.88
CA ILE A 3 4.06 -2.27 -17.96
C ILE A 3 4.45 -0.80 -17.88
N ILE A 4 5.68 -0.47 -18.30
CA ILE A 4 6.22 0.89 -18.23
C ILE A 4 5.54 1.75 -19.30
N ARG A 5 5.24 1.15 -20.45
CA ARG A 5 4.58 1.80 -21.60
C ARG A 5 3.09 1.48 -21.74
N ASN A 6 2.48 0.82 -20.76
CA ASN A 6 1.06 0.53 -20.82
C ASN A 6 0.24 1.83 -20.67
N ASP A 7 -0.59 2.16 -21.67
CA ASP A 7 -1.31 3.43 -21.74
C ASP A 7 -2.11 3.75 -20.48
N LYS A 8 -2.81 2.76 -19.91
CA LYS A 8 -3.62 2.97 -18.70
C LYS A 8 -2.75 3.24 -17.47
N ILE A 9 -1.63 2.53 -17.34
CA ILE A 9 -0.67 2.78 -16.25
C ILE A 9 -0.05 4.18 -16.38
N VAL A 10 0.31 4.60 -17.59
CA VAL A 10 0.86 5.93 -17.86
C VAL A 10 -0.16 7.03 -17.54
N GLU A 11 -1.40 6.89 -18.02
CA GLU A 11 -2.51 7.82 -17.72
C GLU A 11 -2.73 7.97 -16.21
N ILE A 12 -2.80 6.85 -15.49
CA ILE A 12 -2.99 6.86 -14.03
C ILE A 12 -1.81 7.48 -13.31
N LYS A 13 -0.58 7.15 -13.72
CA LYS A 13 0.64 7.74 -13.14
C LYS A 13 0.65 9.26 -13.31
N ASP A 14 0.31 9.78 -14.49
CA ASP A 14 0.26 11.22 -14.74
C ASP A 14 -0.85 11.90 -13.93
N MET A 15 -2.05 11.29 -13.86
CA MET A 15 -3.14 11.73 -12.99
C MET A 15 -2.71 11.81 -11.51
N LEU A 16 -1.98 10.80 -11.00
CA LEU A 16 -1.50 10.80 -9.62
C LEU A 16 -0.48 11.91 -9.36
N PHE A 17 0.41 12.20 -10.31
CA PHE A 17 1.35 13.32 -10.18
C PHE A 17 0.64 14.67 -10.10
N ASP A 18 -0.46 14.85 -10.81
CA ASP A 18 -1.28 16.06 -10.67
C ASP A 18 -1.97 16.13 -9.31
N LYS A 19 -2.45 14.99 -8.79
CA LYS A 19 -3.04 14.90 -7.44
C LYS A 19 -2.04 15.17 -6.30
N LEU A 20 -0.74 15.10 -6.52
CA LEU A 20 0.24 15.48 -5.49
C LEU A 20 0.20 16.98 -5.13
N LYS A 21 -0.40 17.82 -5.99
CA LYS A 21 -0.54 19.26 -5.78
C LYS A 21 -1.70 19.62 -4.83
N GLN A 22 -2.37 18.62 -4.25
CA GLN A 22 -3.47 18.83 -3.30
C GLN A 22 -3.02 19.59 -2.05
N ASP A 23 -3.96 20.36 -1.50
CA ASP A 23 -3.75 21.09 -0.25
C ASP A 23 -3.58 20.11 0.92
N ILE A 24 -2.47 20.25 1.65
CA ILE A 24 -2.17 19.47 2.85
C ILE A 24 -3.27 19.62 3.91
N SER A 25 -3.87 20.81 4.05
CA SER A 25 -4.94 21.06 5.02
C SER A 25 -6.18 20.21 4.73
N PHE A 26 -6.46 19.96 3.45
CA PHE A 26 -7.53 19.07 3.02
C PHE A 26 -7.23 17.62 3.39
N LEU A 27 -6.00 17.16 3.17
CA LEU A 27 -5.58 15.79 3.52
C LEU A 27 -5.58 15.53 5.03
N GLU A 28 -5.20 16.52 5.85
CA GLU A 28 -5.32 16.43 7.31
C GLU A 28 -6.77 16.28 7.75
N LYS A 29 -7.69 17.06 7.17
CA LYS A 29 -9.14 16.92 7.44
C LYS A 29 -9.64 15.53 7.03
N ARG A 30 -9.18 15.00 5.89
CA ARG A 30 -9.54 13.65 5.42
C ARG A 30 -9.11 12.58 6.41
N ILE A 31 -7.92 12.68 7.00
CA ILE A 31 -7.48 11.76 8.08
C ILE A 31 -8.45 11.81 9.27
N THR A 32 -8.81 13.02 9.73
CA THR A 32 -9.75 13.16 10.87
C THR A 32 -11.14 12.58 10.56
N ILE A 33 -11.65 12.79 9.35
CA ILE A 33 -12.91 12.20 8.90
C ILE A 33 -12.81 10.68 8.92
N GLN A 34 -11.73 10.13 8.36
CA GLN A 34 -11.54 8.70 8.28
C GLN A 34 -11.42 8.08 9.68
N GLU A 35 -10.64 8.68 10.58
CA GLU A 35 -10.47 8.23 11.96
C GLU A 35 -11.83 8.12 12.70
N ARG A 36 -12.73 9.09 12.49
CA ARG A 36 -14.10 9.07 13.06
C ARG A 36 -15.02 8.02 12.43
N SER A 37 -14.74 7.60 11.20
CA SER A 37 -15.50 6.55 10.52
C SER A 37 -15.06 5.13 10.88
N VAL A 38 -13.91 4.99 11.55
CA VAL A 38 -13.41 3.69 12.01
C VAL A 38 -14.34 3.12 13.07
N SER A 39 -14.78 1.89 12.84
CA SER A 39 -15.62 1.13 13.76
C SER A 39 -14.82 0.21 14.67
N ASN A 40 -13.63 -0.23 14.23
CA ASN A 40 -12.76 -1.11 15.00
C ASN A 40 -11.28 -0.82 14.73
N TRP A 41 -10.46 -0.83 15.77
CA TRP A 41 -9.02 -0.66 15.69
C TRP A 41 -8.31 -1.97 16.04
N LYS A 42 -7.35 -2.36 15.19
CA LYS A 42 -6.40 -3.45 15.46
C LYS A 42 -4.99 -2.89 15.50
N TYR A 43 -4.15 -3.45 16.36
CA TYR A 43 -2.77 -2.97 16.54
C TYR A 43 -1.77 -4.07 16.27
N ALA A 44 -0.60 -3.71 15.73
CA ALA A 44 0.49 -4.64 15.52
C ALA A 44 1.87 -3.99 15.66
N THR A 45 2.90 -4.82 15.81
CA THR A 45 4.31 -4.40 15.91
C THR A 45 4.90 -3.87 14.60
N ASP A 46 4.23 -4.09 13.48
CA ASP A 46 4.64 -3.72 12.13
C ASP A 46 3.42 -3.85 11.19
N GLU A 47 3.59 -3.60 9.90
CA GLU A 47 2.55 -3.82 8.89
C GLU A 47 1.99 -5.25 8.99
N PHE A 48 0.71 -5.37 9.37
CA PHE A 48 0.01 -6.65 9.47
C PHE A 48 -1.01 -6.80 8.34
N TYR A 49 -1.78 -5.74 8.09
CA TYR A 49 -2.79 -5.65 7.04
C TYR A 49 -2.29 -4.73 5.93
N THR A 50 -2.49 -5.14 4.68
CA THR A 50 -2.19 -4.35 3.48
C THR A 50 -3.22 -4.69 2.42
N LEU A 51 -3.58 -3.71 1.60
CA LEU A 51 -4.48 -3.90 0.46
C LEU A 51 -3.72 -4.29 -0.81
N ILE A 52 -2.39 -4.15 -0.80
CA ILE A 52 -1.55 -4.42 -1.97
C ILE A 52 -1.22 -5.92 -2.03
N PRO A 53 -1.62 -6.64 -3.11
CA PRO A 53 -1.38 -8.07 -3.21
C PRO A 53 0.12 -8.41 -3.19
N PHE A 54 0.46 -9.47 -2.45
CA PHE A 54 1.81 -10.03 -2.35
C PHE A 54 2.91 -9.07 -1.88
N GLU A 55 2.55 -7.92 -1.29
CA GLU A 55 3.51 -6.86 -0.90
C GLU A 55 4.61 -7.40 0.01
N LYS A 56 4.28 -8.30 0.93
CA LYS A 56 5.25 -8.84 1.89
C LYS A 56 6.17 -9.86 1.25
N GLU A 57 5.61 -10.73 0.43
CA GLU A 57 6.34 -11.77 -0.28
C GLU A 57 7.32 -11.16 -1.29
N LEU A 58 6.86 -10.16 -2.06
CA LEU A 58 7.66 -9.45 -3.04
C LEU A 58 8.79 -8.62 -2.42
N ASN A 59 8.56 -8.01 -1.26
CA ASN A 59 9.59 -7.22 -0.57
C ASN A 59 10.36 -8.01 0.51
N LYS A 60 10.10 -9.32 0.64
CA LYS A 60 10.70 -10.21 1.67
C LYS A 60 10.51 -9.69 3.11
N MET A 61 9.41 -8.99 3.35
CA MET A 61 9.08 -8.39 4.64
C MET A 61 8.46 -9.43 5.57
N LYS A 62 8.80 -9.34 6.86
CA LYS A 62 8.12 -10.13 7.89
C LYS A 62 6.75 -9.52 8.17
N LYS A 63 5.75 -10.36 8.40
CA LYS A 63 4.46 -9.90 8.91
C LYS A 63 4.60 -9.46 10.37
N GLY A 64 4.00 -8.32 10.72
CA GLY A 64 3.90 -7.87 12.11
C GLY A 64 3.19 -8.89 13.01
N ARG A 65 3.23 -8.66 14.33
CA ARG A 65 2.48 -9.45 15.31
C ARG A 65 1.37 -8.61 15.91
N ILE A 66 0.17 -9.20 16.04
CA ILE A 66 -0.97 -8.51 16.65
C ILE A 66 -0.66 -8.21 18.12
N LEU A 67 -0.86 -6.95 18.49
CA LEU A 67 -0.77 -6.47 19.86
C LEU A 67 -2.16 -6.50 20.48
N LYS A 68 -2.23 -7.03 21.71
CA LYS A 68 -3.44 -7.03 22.53
C LYS A 68 -3.36 -5.89 23.53
N ASN A 69 -4.52 -5.40 23.97
CA ASN A 69 -4.65 -4.44 25.07
C ASN A 69 -4.02 -3.06 24.82
N ILE A 70 -3.85 -2.65 23.56
CA ILE A 70 -3.48 -1.27 23.23
C ILE A 70 -4.75 -0.43 23.20
N GLN A 71 -4.79 0.63 24.02
CA GLN A 71 -5.86 1.62 23.94
C GLN A 71 -5.60 2.60 22.79
N PHE A 72 -6.66 3.22 22.29
CA PHE A 72 -6.57 4.14 21.17
C PHE A 72 -5.60 5.30 21.42
N ASP A 73 -5.63 5.88 22.62
CA ASP A 73 -4.76 7.01 22.98
C ASP A 73 -3.29 6.61 23.15
N GLU A 74 -3.00 5.32 23.35
CA GLU A 74 -1.65 4.77 23.52
C GLU A 74 -0.97 4.44 22.18
N ARG A 75 -1.73 4.48 21.08
CA ARG A 75 -1.27 3.98 19.77
C ARG A 75 -0.04 4.70 19.19
N PHE A 76 0.31 5.86 19.74
CA PHE A 76 1.50 6.63 19.38
C PHE A 76 2.52 6.78 20.52
N ALA A 77 2.30 6.12 21.66
CA ALA A 77 3.17 6.21 22.84
C ALA A 77 4.55 5.57 22.62
N SER A 78 4.65 4.60 21.70
CA SER A 78 5.90 3.99 21.26
C SER A 78 6.04 4.10 19.74
N PRO A 79 7.27 4.21 19.22
CA PRO A 79 7.49 3.98 17.80
C PRO A 79 7.02 2.55 17.42
N TYR A 80 6.61 2.41 16.15
CA TYR A 80 6.25 1.12 15.52
C TYR A 80 5.03 0.39 16.09
N ILE A 81 4.13 1.08 16.80
CA ILE A 81 2.76 0.58 16.97
C ILE A 81 1.97 0.96 15.72
N PHE A 82 1.71 -0.03 14.86
CA PHE A 82 0.86 0.12 13.70
C PHE A 82 -0.59 -0.04 14.09
N SER A 83 -1.39 0.97 13.81
CA SER A 83 -2.82 1.05 14.06
C SER A 83 -3.57 0.88 12.74
N PHE A 84 -4.50 -0.06 12.69
CA PHE A 84 -5.31 -0.38 11.52
C PHE A 84 -6.78 -0.16 11.86
N GLY A 85 -7.38 0.84 11.24
CA GLY A 85 -8.77 1.21 11.44
C GLY A 85 -9.66 0.59 10.36
N PHE A 86 -10.69 -0.14 10.79
CA PHE A 86 -11.63 -0.85 9.92
C PHE A 86 -13.03 -0.26 9.97
N SER A 87 -13.75 -0.32 8.84
CA SER A 87 -15.20 -0.05 8.79
C SER A 87 -16.00 -1.18 9.45
N LYS A 88 -17.32 -1.02 9.57
CA LYS A 88 -18.22 -2.08 10.06
C LYS A 88 -18.20 -3.31 9.15
N GLU A 89 -17.95 -3.11 7.87
CA GLU A 89 -17.83 -4.14 6.83
C GLU A 89 -16.40 -4.69 6.71
N GLU A 90 -15.55 -4.45 7.72
CA GLU A 90 -14.15 -4.90 7.81
C GLU A 90 -13.25 -4.41 6.65
N LYS A 91 -13.60 -3.29 5.99
CA LYS A 91 -12.70 -2.62 5.04
C LYS A 91 -11.62 -1.84 5.79
N LEU A 92 -10.36 -1.95 5.38
CA LEU A 92 -9.26 -1.18 5.97
C LEU A 92 -9.36 0.27 5.48
N LEU A 93 -9.64 1.18 6.39
CA LEU A 93 -9.88 2.59 6.10
C LEU A 93 -8.64 3.46 6.32
N LEU A 94 -7.87 3.13 7.35
CA LEU A 94 -6.78 3.96 7.84
C LEU A 94 -5.69 3.10 8.44
N THR A 95 -4.44 3.36 8.07
CA THR A 95 -3.27 2.83 8.77
C THR A 95 -2.47 3.99 9.35
N GLN A 96 -2.08 3.91 10.62
CA GLN A 96 -1.27 4.94 11.27
C GLN A 96 -0.15 4.35 12.11
N HIS A 97 1.00 5.00 12.14
CA HIS A 97 2.05 4.69 13.09
C HIS A 97 2.92 5.92 13.38
N SER A 98 3.50 5.94 14.58
CA SER A 98 4.51 6.93 14.97
C SER A 98 5.91 6.39 14.66
N LEU A 99 6.78 7.28 14.19
CA LEU A 99 8.22 7.02 14.04
C LEU A 99 9.01 7.41 15.31
N GLY A 100 8.31 7.74 16.39
CA GLY A 100 8.88 8.22 17.65
C GLY A 100 8.75 9.73 17.82
N LYS A 101 9.26 10.24 18.95
CA LYS A 101 9.16 11.65 19.32
C LYS A 101 9.73 12.53 18.21
N ASP A 102 9.02 13.60 17.85
CA ASP A 102 9.36 14.58 16.81
C ASP A 102 9.43 14.07 15.35
N PHE A 103 9.28 12.75 15.10
CA PHE A 103 9.26 12.21 13.75
C PHE A 103 7.87 12.16 13.10
N GLY A 104 6.85 12.72 13.76
CA GLY A 104 5.49 12.78 13.22
C GLY A 104 4.80 11.42 13.14
N ILE A 105 3.57 11.46 12.63
CA ILE A 105 2.69 10.31 12.46
C ILE A 105 2.54 10.07 10.96
N ILE A 106 2.84 8.87 10.52
CA ILE A 106 2.54 8.43 9.15
C ILE A 106 1.11 7.92 9.13
N SER A 107 0.26 8.54 8.32
CA SER A 107 -1.12 8.14 8.10
C SER A 107 -1.33 7.77 6.64
N GLN A 108 -1.88 6.58 6.40
CA GLN A 108 -2.31 6.10 5.09
C GLN A 108 -3.83 5.93 5.09
N VAL A 109 -4.51 6.75 4.29
CA VAL A 109 -5.99 6.76 4.18
C VAL A 109 -6.38 6.05 2.89
N TYR A 110 -7.34 5.13 2.96
CA TYR A 110 -7.82 4.35 1.82
C TYR A 110 -9.23 4.77 1.42
N ASP A 111 -9.40 5.01 0.12
CA ASP A 111 -10.65 5.38 -0.53
C ASP A 111 -11.09 4.30 -1.50
N TYR A 112 -12.30 3.77 -1.27
CA TYR A 112 -12.92 2.74 -2.09
C TYR A 112 -13.90 3.36 -3.07
N HIS A 113 -13.68 3.16 -4.35
CA HIS A 113 -14.53 3.68 -5.42
C HIS A 113 -15.50 2.60 -5.93
N ASN A 114 -16.65 3.02 -6.47
CA ASN A 114 -17.66 2.11 -7.00
C ASN A 114 -17.15 1.24 -8.16
N SER A 115 -16.10 1.67 -8.86
CA SER A 115 -15.40 0.90 -9.89
C SER A 115 -14.58 -0.27 -9.35
N GLY A 116 -14.52 -0.46 -8.03
CA GLY A 116 -13.63 -1.42 -7.37
C GLY A 116 -12.19 -0.93 -7.22
N CYS A 117 -11.87 0.28 -7.69
CA CYS A 117 -10.57 0.90 -7.49
C CYS A 117 -10.39 1.32 -6.03
N ILE A 118 -9.16 1.17 -5.54
CA ILE A 118 -8.76 1.60 -4.20
C ILE A 118 -7.66 2.65 -4.36
N GLU A 119 -7.96 3.90 -4.02
CA GLU A 119 -6.98 4.97 -3.96
C GLU A 119 -6.51 5.16 -2.53
N TYR A 120 -5.26 5.61 -2.34
CA TYR A 120 -4.79 6.01 -1.04
C TYR A 120 -3.77 7.13 -1.14
N PHE A 121 -3.62 7.87 -0.04
CA PHE A 121 -2.49 8.77 0.15
C PHE A 121 -1.77 8.46 1.46
N ILE A 122 -0.48 8.79 1.51
CA ILE A 122 0.34 8.72 2.71
C ILE A 122 0.75 10.13 3.10
N LEU A 123 0.29 10.59 4.26
CA LEU A 123 0.66 11.88 4.83
C LEU A 123 1.49 11.67 6.09
N ARG A 124 2.59 12.42 6.22
CA ARG A 124 3.30 12.58 7.48
C ARG A 124 2.79 13.84 8.17
N SER A 125 2.10 13.69 9.29
CA SER A 125 1.58 14.82 10.07
C SER A 125 2.38 15.05 11.35
N TYR A 126 2.41 16.30 11.82
CA TYR A 126 3.12 16.69 13.04
C TYR A 126 2.15 17.35 14.03
N PRO A 127 1.51 16.58 14.93
CA PRO A 127 0.51 17.13 15.86
C PRO A 127 1.03 18.26 16.75
N SER A 128 2.32 18.23 17.11
CA SER A 128 2.97 19.30 17.90
C SER A 128 3.21 20.59 17.11
N LYS A 129 2.95 20.61 15.80
CA LYS A 129 3.18 21.74 14.88
C LYS A 129 4.62 22.27 14.84
N LYS A 130 5.59 21.49 15.34
CA LYS A 130 7.01 21.80 15.24
C LYS A 130 7.52 21.80 13.79
N TYR A 131 6.86 21.04 12.93
CA TYR A 131 7.14 20.95 11.50
C TYR A 131 5.83 20.97 10.70
N ASN A 132 5.93 21.29 9.41
CA ASN A 132 4.79 21.22 8.50
C ASN A 132 4.52 19.76 8.10
N SER A 133 3.24 19.39 8.06
CA SER A 133 2.80 18.13 7.48
C SER A 133 3.19 18.04 6.00
N LYS A 134 3.46 16.82 5.54
CA LYS A 134 3.97 16.56 4.19
C LYS A 134 3.29 15.36 3.56
N LEU A 135 2.79 15.54 2.34
CA LEU A 135 2.35 14.43 1.48
C LEU A 135 3.57 13.64 1.02
N VAL A 136 3.58 12.35 1.33
CA VAL A 136 4.69 11.44 1.03
C VAL A 136 4.44 10.74 -0.30
N SER A 137 3.25 10.20 -0.50
CA SER A 137 2.87 9.49 -1.73
C SER A 137 1.37 9.41 -1.92
N ILE A 138 0.96 9.14 -3.15
CA ILE A 138 -0.40 8.73 -3.52
C ILE A 138 -0.28 7.47 -4.36
N GLY A 139 -1.15 6.50 -4.14
CA GLY A 139 -1.22 5.31 -4.97
C GLY A 139 -2.65 4.86 -5.24
N ILE A 140 -2.79 4.00 -6.23
CA ILE A 140 -4.07 3.43 -6.63
C ILE A 140 -3.89 1.99 -7.08
N LEU A 141 -4.78 1.12 -6.61
CA LEU A 141 -4.97 -0.24 -7.10
C LEU A 141 -6.24 -0.26 -7.95
N PHE A 142 -6.14 -0.71 -9.20
CA PHE A 142 -7.23 -0.66 -10.17
C PHE A 142 -7.16 -1.82 -11.16
N GLN A 143 -8.31 -2.19 -11.71
CA GLN A 143 -8.40 -3.18 -12.77
C GLN A 143 -8.12 -2.52 -14.13
N ILE A 144 -7.22 -3.11 -14.94
CA ILE A 144 -7.00 -2.70 -16.33
C ILE A 144 -7.99 -3.43 -17.25
N ASN A 145 -8.12 -4.74 -17.04
CA ASN A 145 -9.06 -5.64 -17.73
C ASN A 145 -9.25 -6.91 -16.89
N ASP A 146 -10.08 -7.87 -17.32
CA ASP A 146 -10.42 -9.07 -16.53
C ASP A 146 -9.22 -9.92 -16.07
N LEU A 147 -8.10 -9.86 -16.80
CA LEU A 147 -6.90 -10.66 -16.51
C LEU A 147 -5.78 -9.83 -15.87
N LEU A 148 -5.96 -8.52 -15.68
CA LEU A 148 -4.88 -7.65 -15.27
C LEU A 148 -5.34 -6.57 -14.29
N GLN A 149 -4.77 -6.62 -13.09
CA GLN A 149 -4.86 -5.56 -12.09
C GLN A 149 -3.52 -4.84 -11.99
N ALA A 150 -3.52 -3.54 -11.72
CA ALA A 150 -2.30 -2.78 -11.49
C ALA A 150 -2.39 -1.94 -10.23
N HIS A 151 -1.26 -1.86 -9.54
CA HIS A 151 -0.97 -0.88 -8.51
C HIS A 151 0.02 0.13 -9.08
N VAL A 152 -0.27 1.41 -8.93
CA VAL A 152 0.62 2.52 -9.30
C VAL A 152 0.76 3.44 -8.11
N CYS A 153 1.97 3.88 -7.81
CA CYS A 153 2.26 4.80 -6.73
C CYS A 153 3.26 5.86 -7.19
N VAL A 154 3.07 7.10 -6.77
CA VAL A 154 3.97 8.23 -7.03
C VAL A 154 4.36 8.88 -5.70
N SER A 155 5.58 9.43 -5.64
CA SER A 155 6.04 10.20 -4.48
C SER A 155 6.08 11.69 -4.79
N ASP A 156 6.24 12.49 -3.75
CA ASP A 156 6.50 13.94 -3.81
C ASP A 156 7.66 14.37 -4.73
N ASN A 157 8.56 13.47 -5.09
CA ASN A 157 9.55 13.68 -6.13
C ASN A 157 8.93 13.29 -7.48
N LYS A 158 8.78 14.27 -8.39
CA LYS A 158 8.11 14.13 -9.70
C LYS A 158 8.67 13.04 -10.61
N HIS A 159 9.85 12.51 -10.31
CA HIS A 159 10.46 11.42 -11.09
C HIS A 159 10.30 10.05 -10.43
N ASN A 160 9.84 10.01 -9.18
CA ASN A 160 9.73 8.78 -8.41
C ASN A 160 8.32 8.21 -8.50
N TRP A 161 8.21 7.11 -9.24
CA TRP A 161 7.01 6.29 -9.29
C TRP A 161 7.36 4.80 -9.33
N SER A 162 6.40 3.98 -8.96
CA SER A 162 6.45 2.53 -9.12
C SER A 162 5.14 1.99 -9.63
N THR A 163 5.21 0.82 -10.25
CA THR A 163 4.03 0.06 -10.62
C THR A 163 4.27 -1.42 -10.41
N THR A 164 3.20 -2.11 -9.99
CA THR A 164 3.12 -3.56 -9.93
C THR A 164 1.87 -3.99 -10.69
N ALA A 165 2.02 -4.81 -11.73
CA ALA A 165 0.89 -5.39 -12.45
C ALA A 165 0.77 -6.88 -12.11
N TYR A 166 -0.44 -7.32 -11.82
CA TYR A 166 -0.80 -8.67 -11.41
C TYR A 166 -1.61 -9.30 -12.53
N HIS A 167 -1.03 -10.28 -13.21
CA HIS A 167 -1.72 -11.05 -14.23
C HIS A 167 -2.43 -12.22 -13.56
N VAL A 168 -3.74 -12.31 -13.79
CA VAL A 168 -4.59 -13.40 -13.29
C VAL A 168 -4.66 -14.46 -14.38
N GLY A 169 -4.08 -15.62 -14.09
CA GLY A 169 -4.10 -16.79 -14.96
C GLY A 169 -5.30 -17.69 -14.71
N ASN A 170 -5.14 -18.96 -15.05
CA ASN A 170 -6.15 -19.98 -14.85
C ASN A 170 -6.60 -20.06 -13.38
N GLU A 171 -7.87 -20.41 -13.16
CA GLU A 171 -8.47 -20.55 -11.81
C GLU A 171 -8.53 -19.27 -10.98
N ASN A 172 -8.52 -18.08 -11.63
CA ASN A 172 -8.60 -16.78 -10.97
C ASN A 172 -7.48 -16.51 -9.95
N LYS A 173 -6.28 -17.05 -10.20
CA LYS A 173 -5.08 -16.82 -9.38
C LYS A 173 -4.06 -15.99 -10.12
N VAL A 174 -3.31 -15.18 -9.40
CA VAL A 174 -2.19 -14.44 -9.98
C VAL A 174 -1.07 -15.42 -10.30
N ASP A 175 -0.75 -15.61 -11.58
CA ASP A 175 0.33 -16.50 -12.02
C ASP A 175 1.62 -15.73 -12.35
N LYS A 176 1.51 -14.44 -12.70
CA LYS A 176 2.63 -13.56 -13.00
C LYS A 176 2.46 -12.17 -12.38
N ILE A 177 3.58 -11.61 -11.95
CA ILE A 177 3.68 -10.23 -11.48
C ILE A 177 4.79 -9.51 -12.23
N PHE A 178 4.51 -8.30 -12.69
CA PHE A 178 5.49 -7.42 -13.31
C PHE A 178 5.69 -6.21 -12.40
N ARG A 179 6.92 -5.89 -12.01
CA ARG A 179 7.23 -4.71 -11.18
C ARG A 179 8.21 -3.79 -11.87
N TYR A 180 8.00 -2.50 -11.68
CA TYR A 180 8.95 -1.48 -12.03
C TYR A 180 8.95 -0.39 -10.95
N ALA A 181 10.12 0.18 -10.70
CA ALA A 181 10.24 1.42 -9.95
C ALA A 181 11.26 2.32 -10.62
N SER A 182 11.08 3.62 -10.45
CA SER A 182 11.99 4.62 -11.00
C SER A 182 13.40 4.41 -10.46
N GLY A 183 14.40 4.45 -11.35
CA GLY A 183 15.78 4.11 -11.05
C GLY A 183 16.12 2.62 -11.25
N TRP A 184 15.15 1.77 -11.57
CA TRP A 184 15.44 0.41 -12.04
C TRP A 184 15.82 0.43 -13.52
N ASN A 185 16.76 -0.44 -13.91
CA ASN A 185 17.19 -0.55 -15.31
C ASN A 185 16.06 -1.02 -16.23
N ASN A 186 15.23 -1.95 -15.74
CA ASN A 186 14.11 -2.56 -16.45
C ASN A 186 13.04 -3.02 -15.45
N GLN A 187 11.87 -3.41 -15.96
CA GLN A 187 10.89 -4.13 -15.15
C GLN A 187 11.41 -5.54 -14.79
N THR A 188 10.96 -6.05 -13.65
CA THR A 188 11.20 -7.41 -13.18
C THR A 188 9.93 -8.23 -13.32
N GLU A 189 10.04 -9.44 -13.85
CA GLU A 189 8.96 -10.43 -13.93
C GLU A 189 9.11 -11.48 -12.82
N TYR A 190 7.99 -11.82 -12.19
CA TYR A 190 7.89 -12.80 -11.13
C TYR A 190 6.86 -13.87 -11.51
N ASP A 191 7.24 -15.14 -11.42
CA ASP A 191 6.34 -16.28 -11.61
C ASP A 191 5.87 -16.82 -10.25
N LEU A 192 4.57 -17.07 -10.12
CA LEU A 192 3.95 -17.54 -8.88
C LEU A 192 3.57 -19.02 -8.99
N GLU A 193 4.02 -19.83 -8.04
CA GLU A 193 3.70 -21.26 -7.96
C GLU A 193 2.85 -21.56 -6.73
N TYR A 194 1.80 -22.35 -6.93
CA TYR A 194 0.84 -22.74 -5.90
C TYR A 194 0.91 -24.25 -5.64
N VAL A 195 0.68 -24.66 -4.39
CA VAL A 195 0.49 -26.06 -3.97
C VAL A 195 -0.73 -26.08 -3.06
N ASP A 196 -1.66 -27.00 -3.29
CA ASP A 196 -2.93 -27.10 -2.55
C ASP A 196 -3.68 -25.76 -2.45
N ASN A 197 -3.75 -25.02 -3.56
CA ASN A 197 -4.35 -23.69 -3.66
C ASN A 197 -3.71 -22.59 -2.80
N LYS A 198 -2.51 -22.82 -2.25
CA LYS A 198 -1.75 -21.83 -1.47
C LYS A 198 -0.48 -21.43 -2.19
N LEU A 199 -0.12 -20.15 -2.11
CA LEU A 199 1.14 -19.66 -2.68
C LEU A 199 2.31 -20.38 -2.00
N ASN A 200 3.12 -21.07 -2.80
CA ASN A 200 4.26 -21.84 -2.35
C ASN A 200 5.58 -21.13 -2.66
N LYS A 201 5.72 -20.54 -3.86
CA LYS A 201 6.95 -19.87 -4.28
C LYS A 201 6.67 -18.69 -5.20
N ILE A 202 7.60 -17.75 -5.19
CA ILE A 202 7.75 -16.71 -6.21
C ILE A 202 9.16 -16.86 -6.80
N LYS A 203 9.28 -16.86 -8.13
CA LYS A 203 10.55 -16.97 -8.85
C LYS A 203 10.82 -15.74 -9.72
N ILE A 204 12.09 -15.46 -9.97
CA ILE A 204 12.54 -14.53 -11.03
C ILE A 204 13.40 -15.37 -11.98
N GLY A 205 12.85 -15.76 -13.12
CA GLY A 205 13.44 -16.78 -13.97
C GLY A 205 13.69 -18.07 -13.18
N ASN A 206 14.95 -18.53 -13.11
CA ASN A 206 15.32 -19.74 -12.38
C ASN A 206 15.59 -19.53 -10.89
N VAL A 207 15.58 -18.29 -10.39
CA VAL A 207 15.93 -17.97 -9.01
C VAL A 207 14.68 -17.96 -8.14
N VAL A 208 14.69 -18.69 -7.02
CA VAL A 208 13.63 -18.60 -6.01
C VAL A 208 13.77 -17.29 -5.25
N TRP A 209 12.84 -16.37 -5.50
CA TRP A 209 12.80 -15.06 -4.85
C TRP A 209 12.24 -15.16 -3.43
N TRP A 210 11.12 -15.86 -3.30
CA TRP A 210 10.41 -16.09 -2.04
C TRP A 210 9.85 -17.52 -2.01
N LYS A 211 9.74 -18.09 -0.81
CA LYS A 211 9.15 -19.40 -0.57
C LYS A 211 8.38 -19.39 0.74
N SER A 212 7.21 -20.02 0.74
CA SER A 212 6.42 -20.20 1.96
C SER A 212 7.21 -21.00 2.99
N LYS A 213 7.09 -20.62 4.26
CA LYS A 213 7.57 -21.47 5.35
C LYS A 213 6.62 -22.66 5.44
N LYS A 214 7.18 -23.86 5.43
CA LYS A 214 6.44 -25.09 5.71
C LYS A 214 5.74 -25.00 7.06
#